data_AF-A0A096N7I3-F1
#
_entry.id   AF-A0A096N7I3-F1
#
_cell.length_a   1.000
_cell.length_b   1.000
_cell.length_c   1.000
_cell.angle_alpha   90.00
_cell.angle_beta   90.00
_cell.angle_gamma   90.00
#
_symmetry.space_group_name_H-M   'P 1'
#
loop_
_entity.id
_entity.type
_entity.pdbx_description
1 polymer ?
#
loop_
_entity_poly.entity_id
_entity_poly.type
_entity_poly.pdbx_seq_one_letter_code
_entity_poly.pdbx_strand_id
1 'polypeptide(L)'
;VVVAPTNANLGKTERDVFTKVYGFGLIKLDLKAKSENEMEFTSSASANTETTKVMGSLETKYRWTEYGLTFMEKWNTNNTLGTEITVEVQLARGLKLTFYSSFSPNWKHINLGCDMDFGYEAWREPLRMAQINFETAKSQVNQSNFAVGYKTDEFQLHTNVKDGTEFGSSVYQKVNNKLETAVNLAWTAGNSNMRFRIAAKYQIDPDTCFSAKVNNSSQTGLGYAQTLKPGIKLTLSALLDGKYVNAGGHKLGLGLEFQA
;
A
#
# COMPACT_ATOMS: atom_id res chain seq x y z
N VAL A 1 8.60 -1.14 23.11
CA VAL A 1 9.50 -1.76 22.10
C VAL A 1 9.32 -0.99 20.81
N VAL A 2 10.40 -0.44 20.23
CA VAL A 2 10.33 0.19 18.91
C VAL A 2 10.23 -0.92 17.87
N VAL A 3 9.11 -1.01 17.16
CA VAL A 3 8.91 -1.96 16.06
C VAL A 3 9.83 -1.55 14.94
N ALA A 4 10.70 -2.46 14.51
CA ALA A 4 11.64 -2.16 13.45
C ALA A 4 10.93 -1.84 12.12
N PRO A 5 11.47 -0.92 11.31
CA PRO A 5 10.88 -0.56 10.03
C PRO A 5 10.95 -1.75 9.07
N THR A 6 9.84 -2.04 8.40
CA THR A 6 9.75 -3.03 7.32
C THR A 6 9.60 -2.30 5.99
N ASN A 7 9.85 -2.96 4.85
CA ASN A 7 9.61 -2.32 3.55
C ASN A 7 8.16 -1.86 3.38
N ALA A 8 7.22 -2.66 3.89
CA ALA A 8 5.81 -2.33 3.90
C ALA A 8 5.48 -1.07 4.76
N ASN A 9 6.23 -0.82 5.83
CA ASN A 9 5.96 0.28 6.78
C ASN A 9 6.77 1.55 6.47
N LEU A 10 7.97 1.42 5.91
CA LEU A 10 8.82 2.57 5.57
C LEU A 10 8.21 3.36 4.41
N GLY A 11 8.01 4.67 4.59
CA GLY A 11 7.31 5.52 3.61
C GLY A 11 5.80 5.27 3.52
N LYS A 12 5.21 4.44 4.40
CA LYS A 12 3.77 4.14 4.37
C LYS A 12 2.90 5.38 4.54
N THR A 13 3.26 6.28 5.46
CA THR A 13 2.50 7.52 5.70
C THR A 13 2.44 8.39 4.44
N GLU A 14 3.55 8.54 3.73
CA GLU A 14 3.60 9.25 2.44
C GLU A 14 2.78 8.53 1.36
N ARG A 15 2.99 7.22 1.17
CA ARG A 15 2.22 6.41 0.22
C ARG A 15 0.71 6.52 0.47
N ASP A 16 0.31 6.56 1.73
CA ASP A 16 -1.09 6.67 2.14
C ASP A 16 -1.72 7.98 1.63
N VAL A 17 -0.99 9.11 1.63
CA VAL A 17 -1.47 10.38 1.06
C VAL A 17 -1.72 10.27 -0.45
N PHE A 18 -0.92 9.47 -1.16
CA PHE A 18 -1.08 9.26 -2.61
C PHE A 18 -2.10 8.20 -3.00
N THR A 19 -2.50 7.32 -2.08
CA THR A 19 -3.23 6.08 -2.41
C THR A 19 -4.58 5.96 -1.71
N LYS A 20 -4.68 6.37 -0.44
CA LYS A 20 -5.96 6.34 0.28
C LYS A 20 -6.94 7.29 -0.42
N VAL A 21 -8.22 6.91 -0.44
CA VAL A 21 -9.35 7.61 -1.09
C VAL A 21 -9.33 7.65 -2.62
N TYR A 22 -8.40 6.98 -3.29
CA TYR A 22 -8.35 6.92 -4.75
C TYR A 22 -8.70 5.52 -5.27
N GLY A 23 -9.83 5.41 -5.98
CA GLY A 23 -10.32 4.18 -6.61
C GLY A 23 -10.69 4.40 -8.07
N PHE A 24 -9.83 5.09 -8.82
CA PHE A 24 -10.14 5.56 -10.18
C PHE A 24 -10.56 4.43 -11.12
N GLY A 25 -11.69 4.61 -11.82
CA GLY A 25 -12.20 3.64 -12.80
C GLY A 25 -12.80 2.38 -12.17
N LEU A 26 -13.03 2.38 -10.85
CA LEU A 26 -13.55 1.23 -10.12
C LEU A 26 -14.79 1.60 -9.31
N ILE A 27 -15.78 0.72 -9.32
CA ILE A 27 -16.81 0.64 -8.30
C ILE A 27 -16.38 -0.44 -7.34
N LYS A 28 -16.03 -0.08 -6.11
CA LYS A 28 -15.45 -0.96 -5.09
C LYS A 28 -16.40 -1.10 -3.90
N LEU A 29 -16.56 -2.33 -3.43
CA LEU A 29 -17.27 -2.68 -2.21
C LEU A 29 -16.31 -3.48 -1.32
N ASP A 30 -16.04 -2.99 -0.12
CA ASP A 30 -15.24 -3.65 0.89
C ASP A 30 -16.11 -3.95 2.12
N LEU A 31 -16.09 -5.19 2.58
CA LEU A 31 -16.73 -5.66 3.81
C LEU A 31 -15.63 -6.15 4.75
N LYS A 32 -15.47 -5.49 5.89
CA LYS A 32 -14.49 -5.84 6.92
C LYS A 32 -15.24 -6.32 8.16
N ALA A 33 -14.82 -7.45 8.71
CA ALA A 33 -15.36 -7.98 9.95
C ALA A 33 -14.20 -8.45 10.83
N LYS A 34 -14.35 -8.28 12.14
CA LYS A 34 -13.40 -8.82 13.14
C LYS A 34 -14.14 -9.79 14.05
N SER A 35 -13.64 -11.01 14.19
CA SER A 35 -14.21 -12.00 15.10
C SER A 35 -13.73 -11.78 16.54
N GLU A 36 -14.42 -12.42 17.50
CA GLU A 36 -14.02 -12.43 18.92
C GLU A 36 -12.63 -13.05 19.14
N ASN A 37 -12.24 -13.99 18.28
CA ASN A 37 -10.93 -14.63 18.33
C ASN A 37 -9.84 -13.81 17.60
N GLU A 38 -10.02 -12.49 17.44
CA GLU A 38 -9.08 -11.57 16.79
C GLU A 38 -8.80 -11.90 15.30
N MET A 39 -9.66 -12.68 14.65
CA MET A 39 -9.57 -13.00 13.22
C MET A 39 -10.20 -11.87 12.40
N GLU A 40 -9.42 -11.28 11.52
CA GLU A 40 -9.85 -10.21 10.61
C GLU A 40 -10.25 -10.83 9.26
N PHE A 41 -11.45 -10.54 8.77
CA PHE A 41 -11.94 -10.92 7.45
C PHE A 41 -12.17 -9.66 6.61
N THR A 42 -11.68 -9.67 5.37
CA THR A 42 -11.96 -8.63 4.38
C THR A 42 -12.45 -9.29 3.10
N SER A 43 -13.74 -9.11 2.80
CA SER A 43 -14.32 -9.47 1.51
C SER A 43 -14.42 -8.23 0.65
N SER A 44 -13.85 -8.28 -0.55
CA SER A 44 -13.80 -7.15 -1.47
C SER A 44 -14.35 -7.57 -2.83
N ALA A 45 -15.14 -6.69 -3.44
CA ALA A 45 -15.56 -6.78 -4.82
C ALA A 45 -15.26 -5.45 -5.54
N SER A 46 -14.79 -5.53 -6.78
CA SER A 46 -14.55 -4.35 -7.61
C SER A 46 -14.99 -4.59 -9.04
N ALA A 47 -15.71 -3.64 -9.61
CA ALA A 47 -16.08 -3.62 -11.02
C ALA A 47 -15.30 -2.52 -11.73
N ASN A 48 -14.62 -2.87 -12.81
CA ASN A 48 -13.93 -1.90 -13.66
C ASN A 48 -14.96 -1.22 -14.58
N THR A 49 -15.03 0.10 -14.53
CA THR A 49 -16.03 0.90 -15.27
C THR A 49 -15.73 0.99 -16.76
N GLU A 50 -14.49 0.74 -17.17
CA GLU A 50 -14.08 0.75 -18.59
C GLU A 50 -14.24 -0.65 -19.21
N THR A 51 -13.80 -1.69 -18.51
CA THR A 51 -13.74 -3.05 -19.07
C THR A 51 -14.91 -3.94 -18.65
N THR A 52 -15.82 -3.44 -17.82
CA THR A 52 -16.95 -4.17 -17.20
C THR A 52 -16.56 -5.44 -16.42
N LYS A 53 -15.26 -5.68 -16.22
CA LYS A 53 -14.74 -6.85 -15.51
C LYS A 53 -14.98 -6.69 -14.01
N VAL A 54 -15.54 -7.73 -13.40
CA VAL A 54 -15.71 -7.83 -11.96
C VAL A 54 -14.63 -8.74 -11.37
N MET A 55 -14.03 -8.30 -10.27
CA MET A 55 -13.05 -9.06 -9.50
C MET A 55 -13.45 -9.08 -8.04
N GLY A 56 -13.38 -10.26 -7.43
CA GLY A 56 -13.59 -10.43 -6.00
C GLY A 56 -12.34 -10.98 -5.31
N SER A 57 -12.21 -10.69 -4.02
CA SER A 57 -11.23 -11.33 -3.15
C SER A 57 -11.78 -11.51 -1.75
N LEU A 58 -11.36 -12.59 -1.10
CA LEU A 58 -11.52 -12.81 0.32
C LEU A 58 -10.13 -12.86 0.95
N GLU A 59 -9.91 -12.04 1.96
CA GLU A 59 -8.67 -12.01 2.75
C GLU A 59 -9.02 -12.33 4.20
N THR A 60 -8.30 -13.27 4.76
CA THR A 60 -8.41 -13.72 6.14
C THR A 60 -7.07 -13.48 6.81
N LYS A 61 -7.07 -12.84 7.97
CA LYS A 61 -5.84 -12.54 8.71
C LYS A 61 -6.02 -12.89 10.18
N TYR A 62 -5.06 -13.62 10.71
CA TYR A 62 -5.01 -14.03 12.11
C TYR A 62 -3.65 -13.67 12.70
N ARG A 63 -3.66 -12.94 13.83
CA ARG A 63 -2.43 -12.53 14.52
C ARG A 63 -2.30 -13.30 15.81
N TRP A 64 -1.28 -14.14 15.89
CA TRP A 64 -0.91 -14.82 17.12
C TRP A 64 0.21 -14.03 17.81
N THR A 65 -0.21 -13.01 18.55
CA THR A 65 0.69 -11.99 19.13
C THR A 65 1.67 -12.55 20.15
N GLU A 66 1.28 -13.58 20.91
CA GLU A 66 2.15 -14.27 21.88
C GLU A 66 3.43 -14.82 21.23
N TYR A 67 3.33 -15.28 19.99
CA TYR A 67 4.46 -15.82 19.22
C TYR A 67 4.91 -14.86 18.11
N GLY A 68 4.44 -13.62 18.06
CA GLY A 68 4.81 -12.69 16.98
C GLY A 68 4.52 -13.23 15.57
N LEU A 69 3.52 -14.11 15.43
CA LEU A 69 3.14 -14.73 14.17
C LEU A 69 1.91 -14.04 13.58
N THR A 70 1.91 -13.86 12.27
CA THR A 70 0.71 -13.45 11.52
C THR A 70 0.49 -14.38 10.35
N PHE A 71 -0.68 -14.97 10.30
CA PHE A 71 -1.15 -15.81 9.20
C PHE A 71 -2.11 -14.99 8.35
N MET A 72 -1.92 -14.99 7.05
CA MET A 72 -2.82 -14.34 6.12
C MET A 72 -3.09 -15.27 4.94
N GLU A 73 -4.37 -15.44 4.62
CA GLU A 73 -4.80 -16.16 3.43
C GLU A 73 -5.62 -15.23 2.55
N LYS A 74 -5.35 -15.26 1.25
CA LYS A 74 -6.04 -14.44 0.27
C LYS A 74 -6.47 -15.29 -0.90
N TRP A 75 -7.77 -15.33 -1.15
CA TRP A 75 -8.33 -15.99 -2.31
C TRP A 75 -9.00 -14.97 -3.22
N ASN A 76 -8.94 -15.18 -4.53
CA ASN A 76 -9.56 -14.28 -5.50
C ASN A 76 -10.34 -15.05 -6.58
N THR A 77 -11.17 -14.31 -7.32
CA THR A 77 -12.03 -14.88 -8.37
C THR A 77 -11.29 -15.43 -9.59
N ASN A 78 -9.98 -15.17 -9.72
CA ASN A 78 -9.13 -15.85 -10.72
C ASN A 78 -8.64 -17.22 -10.22
N ASN A 79 -9.17 -17.68 -9.09
CA ASN A 79 -8.82 -18.91 -8.41
C ASN A 79 -7.37 -18.95 -7.88
N THR A 80 -6.73 -17.80 -7.68
CA THR A 80 -5.41 -17.75 -7.04
C THR A 80 -5.59 -17.74 -5.52
N LEU A 81 -4.95 -18.69 -4.85
CA LEU A 81 -4.84 -18.78 -3.39
C LEU A 81 -3.44 -18.35 -2.97
N GLY A 82 -3.35 -17.28 -2.18
CA GLY A 82 -2.13 -16.84 -1.53
C GLY A 82 -2.18 -17.16 -0.04
N THR A 83 -1.08 -17.69 0.50
CA THR A 83 -0.88 -17.92 1.93
C THR A 83 0.41 -17.23 2.34
N GLU A 84 0.35 -16.39 3.36
CA GLU A 84 1.50 -15.66 3.93
C GLU A 84 1.60 -15.95 5.42
N ILE A 85 2.80 -16.31 5.87
CA ILE A 85 3.15 -16.51 7.28
C ILE A 85 4.28 -15.55 7.60
N THR A 86 3.98 -14.57 8.44
CA THR A 86 4.95 -13.58 8.91
C THR A 86 5.40 -13.95 10.32
N VAL A 87 6.70 -13.91 10.56
CA VAL A 87 7.35 -14.04 11.87
C VAL A 87 8.07 -12.72 12.18
N GLU A 88 7.66 -12.06 13.26
CA GLU A 88 8.30 -10.83 13.76
C GLU A 88 8.91 -11.07 15.15
N VAL A 89 10.09 -10.46 15.39
CA VAL A 89 10.69 -10.28 16.73
C VAL A 89 11.18 -11.56 17.44
N GLN A 90 10.85 -12.77 16.98
CA GLN A 90 11.28 -14.02 17.65
C GLN A 90 12.76 -14.38 17.47
N LEU A 91 13.35 -14.11 16.29
CA LEU A 91 14.72 -14.55 15.97
C LEU A 91 15.77 -13.48 16.28
N ALA A 92 15.48 -12.24 15.90
CA ALA A 92 16.34 -11.09 16.17
C ALA A 92 15.52 -9.79 16.12
N ARG A 93 15.91 -8.81 16.94
CA ARG A 93 15.35 -7.46 16.86
C ARG A 93 15.74 -6.85 15.51
N GLY A 94 14.76 -6.33 14.79
CA GLY A 94 15.00 -5.78 13.44
C GLY A 94 14.66 -6.73 12.30
N LEU A 95 14.49 -8.02 12.58
CA LEU A 95 14.22 -9.03 11.56
C LEU A 95 12.72 -9.32 11.47
N LYS A 96 12.22 -9.31 10.23
CA LYS A 96 10.93 -9.86 9.85
C LYS A 96 11.13 -10.86 8.72
N LEU A 97 10.60 -12.07 8.92
CA LEU A 97 10.56 -13.12 7.90
C LEU A 97 9.12 -13.29 7.42
N THR A 98 8.91 -13.28 6.11
CA THR A 98 7.61 -13.58 5.52
C THR A 98 7.78 -14.75 4.56
N PHE A 99 7.20 -15.89 4.92
CA PHE A 99 7.07 -17.02 4.02
C PHE A 99 5.78 -16.87 3.25
N TYR A 100 5.83 -16.97 1.93
CA TYR A 100 4.64 -16.87 1.11
C TYR A 100 4.54 -18.00 0.11
N SER A 101 3.30 -18.40 -0.14
CA SER A 101 2.91 -19.35 -1.16
C SER A 101 1.81 -18.74 -2.00
N SER A 102 1.90 -18.91 -3.32
CA SER A 102 0.81 -18.56 -4.24
C SER A 102 0.54 -19.73 -5.16
N PHE A 103 -0.68 -20.24 -5.10
CA PHE A 103 -1.16 -21.32 -5.93
C PHE A 103 -2.22 -20.82 -6.91
N SER A 104 -2.00 -21.05 -8.21
CA SER A 104 -2.97 -20.74 -9.26
C SER A 104 -3.30 -22.02 -10.04
N PRO A 105 -4.44 -22.69 -9.74
CA PRO A 105 -4.86 -23.93 -10.39
C PRO A 105 -4.97 -23.79 -11.90
N ASN A 106 -5.50 -22.64 -12.36
CA ASN A 106 -5.73 -22.36 -13.78
C ASN A 106 -4.44 -22.40 -14.60
N TRP A 107 -3.30 -22.03 -14.01
CA TRP A 107 -1.99 -22.05 -14.66
C TRP A 107 -1.11 -23.20 -14.16
N LYS A 108 -1.60 -24.05 -13.26
CA LYS A 108 -0.82 -25.08 -12.57
C LYS A 108 0.52 -24.56 -12.02
N HIS A 109 0.53 -23.33 -11.54
CA HIS A 109 1.71 -22.68 -11.00
C HIS A 109 1.62 -22.61 -9.47
N ILE A 110 2.67 -23.09 -8.81
CA ILE A 110 2.93 -22.92 -7.38
C ILE A 110 4.18 -22.06 -7.27
N ASN A 111 4.05 -20.92 -6.62
CA ASN A 111 5.18 -20.06 -6.28
C ASN A 111 5.39 -20.14 -4.78
N LEU A 112 6.62 -20.43 -4.36
CA LEU A 112 7.05 -20.41 -2.97
C LEU A 112 8.21 -19.42 -2.86
N GLY A 113 8.20 -18.62 -1.80
CA GLY A 113 9.23 -17.62 -1.58
C GLY A 113 9.37 -17.23 -0.11
N CYS A 114 10.46 -16.53 0.15
CA CYS A 114 10.76 -15.98 1.46
C CYS A 114 11.25 -14.54 1.29
N ASP A 115 10.56 -13.62 1.93
CA ASP A 115 10.98 -12.24 2.08
C ASP A 115 11.67 -12.06 3.43
N MET A 116 12.86 -11.51 3.39
CA MET A 116 13.66 -11.19 4.56
C MET A 116 13.84 -9.67 4.65
N ASP A 117 13.20 -9.07 5.64
CA ASP A 117 13.28 -7.64 5.95
C ASP A 117 14.19 -7.42 7.16
N PHE A 118 15.27 -6.67 6.96
CA PHE A 118 16.14 -6.18 8.02
C PHE A 118 15.94 -4.68 8.19
N GLY A 119 15.30 -4.30 9.29
CA GLY A 119 15.08 -2.92 9.68
C GLY A 119 15.91 -2.53 10.90
N TYR A 120 16.54 -1.36 10.84
CA TYR A 120 17.16 -0.73 12.00
C TYR A 120 16.55 0.66 12.23
N GLU A 121 16.14 0.89 13.48
CA GLU A 121 15.64 2.18 13.97
C GLU A 121 16.22 2.43 15.35
N ALA A 122 16.80 3.62 15.52
CA ALA A 122 17.28 4.16 16.78
C ALA A 122 16.77 5.58 16.98
N TRP A 123 16.67 6.03 18.23
CA TRP A 123 16.07 7.31 18.57
C TRP A 123 16.85 8.47 17.92
N ARG A 124 16.18 9.27 17.09
CA ARG A 124 16.74 10.39 16.30
C ARG A 124 17.79 10.01 15.24
N GLU A 125 18.00 8.72 14.97
CA GLU A 125 18.87 8.25 13.90
C GLU A 125 18.08 7.97 12.61
N PRO A 126 18.72 8.04 11.43
CA PRO A 126 18.09 7.61 10.18
C PRO A 126 17.66 6.13 10.25
N LEU A 127 16.42 5.89 9.84
CA LEU A 127 15.89 4.56 9.55
C LEU A 127 16.70 3.94 8.42
N ARG A 128 17.13 2.70 8.59
CA ARG A 128 17.81 1.94 7.53
C ARG A 128 17.09 0.62 7.34
N MET A 129 16.91 0.23 6.10
CA MET A 129 16.25 -1.02 5.78
C MET A 129 16.89 -1.68 4.56
N ALA A 130 17.06 -2.99 4.65
CA ALA A 130 17.39 -3.85 3.53
C ALA A 130 16.33 -4.95 3.44
N GLN A 131 15.84 -5.20 2.24
CA GLN A 131 14.93 -6.30 1.94
C GLN A 131 15.56 -7.18 0.87
N ILE A 132 15.50 -8.49 1.10
CA ILE A 132 15.91 -9.51 0.14
C ILE A 132 14.75 -10.48 -0.03
N ASN A 133 14.32 -10.70 -1.27
CA ASN A 133 13.37 -11.74 -1.62
C ASN A 133 14.10 -12.87 -2.35
N PHE A 134 13.85 -14.10 -1.92
CA PHE A 134 14.38 -15.31 -2.52
C PHE A 134 13.24 -16.17 -3.09
N GLU A 135 13.31 -16.44 -4.40
CA GLU A 135 12.38 -17.32 -5.10
C GLU A 135 12.92 -18.76 -5.09
N THR A 136 12.29 -19.63 -4.32
CA THR A 136 12.80 -21.00 -4.11
C THR A 136 12.70 -21.85 -5.38
N ALA A 137 11.65 -21.65 -6.18
CA ALA A 137 11.46 -22.37 -7.45
C ALA A 137 12.63 -22.17 -8.43
N LYS A 138 13.28 -21.00 -8.40
CA LYS A 138 14.43 -20.67 -9.26
C LYS A 138 15.77 -20.75 -8.53
N SER A 139 15.75 -20.94 -7.20
CA SER A 139 16.93 -20.86 -6.34
C SER A 139 17.73 -19.56 -6.55
N GLN A 140 17.03 -18.43 -6.71
CA GLN A 140 17.65 -17.13 -7.02
C GLN A 140 17.03 -16.01 -6.18
N VAL A 141 17.86 -15.01 -5.87
CA VAL A 141 17.39 -13.72 -5.36
C VAL A 141 16.66 -13.02 -6.51
N ASN A 142 15.37 -12.74 -6.33
CA ASN A 142 14.55 -12.09 -7.35
C ASN A 142 14.35 -10.59 -7.09
N GLN A 143 14.59 -10.12 -5.86
CA GLN A 143 14.46 -8.73 -5.48
C GLN A 143 15.41 -8.37 -4.33
N SER A 144 16.09 -7.23 -4.46
CA SER A 144 16.90 -6.61 -3.41
C SER A 144 16.60 -5.13 -3.33
N ASN A 145 16.03 -4.70 -2.20
CA ASN A 145 15.71 -3.30 -1.95
C ASN A 145 16.54 -2.75 -0.80
N PHE A 146 17.02 -1.53 -0.94
CA PHE A 146 17.65 -0.77 0.12
C PHE A 146 16.88 0.52 0.32
N ALA A 147 16.68 0.91 1.57
CA ALA A 147 16.06 2.17 1.88
C ALA A 147 16.69 2.84 3.09
N VAL A 148 16.71 4.16 3.04
CA VAL A 148 17.11 5.03 4.14
C VAL A 148 16.00 6.05 4.32
N GLY A 149 15.63 6.32 5.56
CA GLY A 149 14.64 7.32 5.87
C GLY A 149 14.96 8.08 7.13
N TYR A 150 14.25 9.16 7.35
CA TYR A 150 14.28 9.93 8.58
C TYR A 150 12.84 10.23 8.95
N LYS A 151 12.49 10.02 10.22
CA LYS A 151 11.11 10.15 10.69
C LYS A 151 11.06 10.96 11.97
N THR A 152 10.15 11.91 11.97
CA THR A 152 9.67 12.66 13.13
C THR A 152 8.14 12.59 13.14
N ASP A 153 7.50 13.22 14.11
CA ASP A 153 6.03 13.25 14.20
C ASP A 153 5.39 14.06 13.07
N GLU A 154 6.07 15.10 12.59
CA GLU A 154 5.54 16.04 11.60
C GLU A 154 6.16 15.87 10.20
N PHE A 155 7.35 15.28 10.12
CA PHE A 155 8.10 15.20 8.88
C PHE A 155 8.70 13.80 8.69
N GLN A 156 8.61 13.27 7.47
CA GLN A 156 9.28 12.04 7.09
C GLN A 156 9.97 12.23 5.74
N LEU A 157 11.24 11.84 5.66
CA LEU A 157 12.00 11.70 4.42
C LEU A 157 12.26 10.22 4.20
N HIS A 158 12.14 9.76 2.97
CA HIS A 158 12.41 8.38 2.60
C HIS A 158 13.05 8.33 1.23
N THR A 159 14.08 7.50 1.08
CA THR A 159 14.73 7.22 -0.20
C THR A 159 14.98 5.73 -0.29
N ASN A 160 14.68 5.14 -1.44
CA ASN A 160 14.85 3.73 -1.69
C ASN A 160 15.46 3.46 -3.06
N VAL A 161 16.16 2.33 -3.15
CA VAL A 161 16.69 1.76 -4.38
C VAL A 161 16.21 0.32 -4.45
N LYS A 162 15.57 -0.03 -5.56
CA LYS A 162 15.13 -1.38 -5.88
C LYS A 162 15.98 -1.93 -7.01
N ASP A 163 16.57 -3.10 -6.75
CA ASP A 163 17.40 -3.88 -7.68
C ASP A 163 18.54 -3.08 -8.34
N GLY A 164 18.99 -2.02 -7.67
CA GLY A 164 20.00 -1.08 -8.20
C GLY A 164 19.56 -0.26 -9.42
N THR A 165 18.30 -0.36 -9.85
CA THR A 165 17.82 0.19 -11.13
C THR A 165 16.65 1.14 -10.96
N GLU A 166 15.78 0.93 -9.98
CA GLU A 166 14.65 1.81 -9.69
C GLU A 166 14.91 2.62 -8.42
N PHE A 167 14.90 3.94 -8.54
CA PHE A 167 15.16 4.85 -7.44
C PHE A 167 13.87 5.60 -7.09
N GLY A 168 13.61 5.72 -5.80
CA GLY A 168 12.50 6.48 -5.25
C GLY A 168 12.96 7.39 -4.13
N SER A 169 12.38 8.57 -4.04
CA SER A 169 12.54 9.46 -2.89
C SER A 169 11.24 10.17 -2.62
N SER A 170 10.98 10.43 -1.36
CA SER A 170 9.74 11.03 -0.94
C SER A 170 9.83 11.79 0.36
N VAL A 171 8.95 12.78 0.45
CA VAL A 171 8.82 13.67 1.60
C VAL A 171 7.37 13.68 2.01
N TYR A 172 7.11 13.49 3.29
CA TYR A 172 5.82 13.69 3.94
C TYR A 172 5.93 14.82 4.95
N GLN A 173 4.88 15.64 5.00
CA GLN A 173 4.76 16.71 5.99
C GLN A 173 3.33 16.78 6.52
N LYS A 174 3.18 16.66 7.84
CA LYS A 174 1.98 17.03 8.58
C LYS A 174 2.04 18.53 8.84
N VAL A 175 1.40 19.32 7.97
CA VAL A 175 1.44 20.79 8.02
C VAL A 175 0.69 21.31 9.26
N ASN A 176 -0.44 20.66 9.59
CA ASN A 176 -1.18 20.88 10.83
C ASN A 176 -2.10 19.68 11.12
N ASN A 177 -3.02 19.81 12.08
CA ASN A 177 -3.95 18.73 12.45
C ASN A 177 -4.99 18.38 11.37
N LYS A 178 -5.14 19.20 10.33
CA LYS A 178 -6.07 18.99 9.22
C LYS A 178 -5.40 18.74 7.88
N LEU A 179 -4.17 19.23 7.68
CA LEU A 179 -3.49 19.19 6.39
C LEU A 179 -2.22 18.35 6.45
N GLU A 180 -2.17 17.34 5.58
CA GLU A 180 -1.00 16.51 5.32
C GLU A 180 -0.62 16.65 3.85
N THR A 181 0.67 16.77 3.55
CA THR A 181 1.19 16.87 2.19
C THR A 181 2.29 15.85 1.96
N ALA A 182 2.45 15.46 0.69
CA ALA A 182 3.48 14.53 0.30
C ALA A 182 4.02 14.85 -1.10
N VAL A 183 5.31 14.60 -1.28
CA VAL A 183 6.01 14.72 -2.56
C VAL A 183 6.70 13.39 -2.83
N ASN A 184 6.59 12.90 -4.07
CA ASN A 184 7.21 11.67 -4.52
C ASN A 184 8.01 11.93 -5.80
N LEU A 185 9.24 11.44 -5.82
CA LEU A 185 10.18 11.45 -6.92
C LEU A 185 10.56 10.00 -7.21
N ALA A 186 10.54 9.60 -8.48
CA ALA A 186 11.01 8.28 -8.89
C ALA A 186 11.66 8.32 -10.27
N TRP A 187 12.76 7.62 -10.45
CA TRP A 187 13.44 7.48 -11.74
C TRP A 187 14.02 6.08 -11.91
N THR A 188 14.39 5.75 -13.14
CA THR A 188 14.96 4.46 -13.49
C THR A 188 16.32 4.68 -14.14
N ALA A 189 17.34 3.93 -13.72
CA ALA A 189 18.67 3.99 -14.31
C ALA A 189 18.61 3.79 -15.84
N GLY A 190 19.37 4.60 -16.58
CA GLY A 190 19.36 4.58 -18.05
C GLY A 190 18.14 5.23 -18.70
N ASN A 191 17.21 5.80 -17.93
CA ASN A 191 16.07 6.55 -18.44
C ASN A 191 16.12 8.01 -17.95
N SER A 192 16.02 8.97 -18.87
CA SER A 192 15.99 10.40 -18.54
C SER A 192 14.64 10.87 -17.98
N ASN A 193 13.59 10.07 -18.12
CA ASN A 193 12.26 10.42 -17.61
C ASN A 193 12.18 10.26 -16.10
N MET A 194 12.02 11.38 -15.40
CA MET A 194 11.68 11.41 -13.98
C MET A 194 10.16 11.38 -13.80
N ARG A 195 9.67 10.70 -12.78
CA ARG A 195 8.28 10.72 -12.34
C ARG A 195 8.19 11.57 -11.07
N PHE A 196 7.40 12.63 -11.12
CA PHE A 196 7.21 13.54 -10.00
C PHE A 196 5.73 13.64 -9.67
N ARG A 197 5.40 13.58 -8.37
CA ARG A 197 4.02 13.69 -7.87
C ARG A 197 3.98 14.53 -6.61
N ILE A 198 2.92 15.32 -6.47
CA ILE A 198 2.57 16.06 -5.25
C ILE A 198 1.17 15.63 -4.86
N ALA A 199 0.93 15.41 -3.57
CA ALA A 199 -0.38 15.16 -3.03
C ALA A 199 -0.62 15.94 -1.74
N ALA A 200 -1.89 16.23 -1.49
CA ALA A 200 -2.37 16.82 -0.26
C ALA A 200 -3.64 16.10 0.17
N LYS A 201 -3.75 15.86 1.47
CA LYS A 201 -4.92 15.34 2.14
C LYS A 201 -5.37 16.37 3.17
N TYR A 202 -6.61 16.80 3.04
CA TYR A 202 -7.22 17.79 3.91
C TYR A 202 -8.43 17.18 4.64
N GLN A 203 -8.34 17.09 5.95
CA GLN A 203 -9.42 16.70 6.83
C GLN A 203 -10.32 17.90 7.09
N ILE A 204 -11.54 17.86 6.56
CA ILE A 204 -12.51 18.95 6.69
C ILE A 204 -13.05 18.94 8.13
N ASP A 205 -13.47 17.76 8.57
CA ASP A 205 -14.02 17.42 9.88
C ASP A 205 -13.63 15.96 10.25
N PRO A 206 -13.99 15.43 11.44
CA PRO A 206 -13.63 14.06 11.85
C PRO A 206 -14.08 12.96 10.88
N ASP A 207 -15.17 13.17 10.15
CA ASP A 207 -15.83 12.17 9.30
C ASP A 207 -15.56 12.38 7.80
N THR A 208 -15.03 13.55 7.42
CA THR A 208 -14.88 13.96 6.03
C THR A 208 -13.45 14.36 5.70
N CYS A 209 -12.92 13.81 4.61
CA CYS A 209 -11.64 14.22 4.05
C CYS A 209 -11.69 14.40 2.54
N PHE A 210 -10.94 15.39 2.08
CA PHE A 210 -10.68 15.66 0.68
C PHE A 210 -9.20 15.39 0.39
N SER A 211 -8.88 14.89 -0.80
CA SER A 211 -7.50 14.65 -1.21
C SER A 211 -7.30 15.01 -2.67
N ALA A 212 -6.19 15.68 -2.97
CA ALA A 212 -5.82 16.05 -4.32
C ALA A 212 -4.39 15.62 -4.60
N LYS A 213 -4.12 15.15 -5.82
CA LYS A 213 -2.77 14.83 -6.27
C LYS A 213 -2.56 15.21 -7.71
N VAL A 214 -1.34 15.61 -8.04
CA VAL A 214 -0.93 15.96 -9.41
C VAL A 214 0.39 15.26 -9.73
N ASN A 215 0.61 14.97 -11.00
CA ASN A 215 1.88 14.44 -11.47
C ASN A 215 2.41 15.19 -12.70
N ASN A 216 3.67 14.93 -13.04
CA ASN A 216 4.32 15.55 -14.21
C ASN A 216 3.88 14.96 -15.57
N SER A 217 2.93 14.01 -15.59
CA SER A 217 2.21 13.59 -16.79
C SER A 217 0.93 14.41 -17.02
N SER A 218 0.74 15.49 -16.26
CA SER A 218 -0.44 16.37 -16.30
C SER A 218 -1.73 15.69 -15.83
N GLN A 219 -1.65 14.65 -15.00
CA GLN A 219 -2.83 14.01 -14.44
C GLN A 219 -3.17 14.59 -13.08
N THR A 220 -4.44 14.91 -12.86
CA THR A 220 -4.98 15.44 -11.60
C THR A 220 -5.94 14.42 -10.99
N GLY A 221 -5.62 13.93 -9.80
CA GLY A 221 -6.47 13.03 -9.03
C GLY A 221 -7.18 13.77 -7.92
N LEU A 222 -8.50 13.64 -7.85
CA LEU A 222 -9.37 14.16 -6.80
C LEU A 222 -9.99 12.98 -6.05
N GLY A 223 -10.08 13.10 -4.73
CA GLY A 223 -10.65 12.09 -3.85
C GLY A 223 -11.45 12.78 -2.74
N TYR A 224 -12.62 12.24 -2.45
CA TYR A 224 -13.49 12.67 -1.36
C TYR A 224 -13.91 11.43 -0.60
N ALA A 225 -13.76 11.41 0.71
CA ALA A 225 -14.25 10.32 1.53
C ALA A 225 -15.02 10.86 2.73
N GLN A 226 -16.14 10.20 3.03
CA GLN A 226 -17.07 10.59 4.05
C GLN A 226 -17.56 9.35 4.81
N THR A 227 -17.49 9.39 6.13
CA THR A 227 -18.18 8.45 7.01
C THR A 227 -19.66 8.81 7.02
N LEU A 228 -20.50 7.94 6.47
CA LEU A 228 -21.95 8.17 6.39
C LEU A 228 -22.65 7.81 7.70
N LYS A 229 -22.18 6.75 8.35
CA LYS A 229 -22.60 6.23 9.65
C LYS A 229 -21.41 5.50 10.28
N PRO A 230 -21.41 5.25 11.61
CA PRO A 230 -20.45 4.34 12.21
C PRO A 230 -20.37 3.02 11.42
N GLY A 231 -19.15 2.66 11.00
CA GLY A 231 -18.91 1.47 10.19
C GLY A 231 -19.25 1.58 8.70
N ILE A 232 -19.70 2.72 8.17
CA ILE A 232 -20.00 2.91 6.74
C ILE A 232 -19.24 4.11 6.20
N LYS A 233 -18.37 3.89 5.22
CA LYS A 233 -17.57 4.93 4.56
C LYS A 233 -17.78 4.93 3.06
N LEU A 234 -18.16 6.09 2.53
CA LEU A 234 -18.24 6.38 1.11
C LEU A 234 -16.95 7.05 0.65
N THR A 235 -16.46 6.68 -0.53
CA THR A 235 -15.36 7.33 -1.24
C THR A 235 -15.77 7.62 -2.68
N LEU A 236 -15.52 8.83 -3.14
CA LEU A 236 -15.65 9.26 -4.53
C LEU A 236 -14.27 9.70 -5.03
N SER A 237 -13.93 9.34 -6.26
CA SER A 237 -12.64 9.73 -6.83
C SER A 237 -12.74 10.02 -8.32
N ALA A 238 -11.92 10.96 -8.80
CA ALA A 238 -11.84 11.34 -10.20
C ALA A 238 -10.38 11.51 -10.63
N LEU A 239 -9.98 10.92 -11.75
CA LEU A 239 -8.69 11.15 -12.40
C LEU A 239 -8.94 11.91 -13.69
N LEU A 240 -8.47 13.15 -13.74
CA LEU A 240 -8.57 14.05 -14.87
C LEU A 240 -7.24 14.04 -15.64
N ASP A 241 -7.33 13.90 -16.96
CA ASP A 241 -6.19 14.08 -17.85
C ASP A 241 -6.10 15.55 -18.27
N GLY A 242 -5.11 16.26 -17.74
CA GLY A 242 -4.87 17.67 -18.00
C GLY A 242 -4.49 17.97 -19.45
N LYS A 243 -4.05 16.98 -20.23
CA LYS A 243 -3.80 17.16 -21.67
C LYS A 243 -5.09 17.13 -22.50
N TYR A 244 -6.14 16.48 -21.97
CA TYR A 244 -7.37 16.18 -22.68
C TYR A 244 -8.63 16.55 -21.88
N VAL A 245 -8.58 17.65 -21.12
CA VAL A 245 -9.69 18.07 -20.23
C VAL A 245 -11.02 18.22 -20.99
N ASN A 246 -10.98 18.72 -22.23
CA ASN A 246 -12.17 18.93 -23.06
C ASN A 246 -12.57 17.69 -23.88
N ALA A 247 -11.71 16.67 -23.96
CA ALA A 247 -11.87 15.52 -24.85
C ALA A 247 -12.23 14.22 -24.09
N GLY A 248 -12.34 14.27 -22.75
CA GLY A 248 -12.74 13.13 -21.91
C GLY A 248 -11.57 12.25 -21.49
N GLY A 249 -11.82 10.93 -21.37
CA GLY A 249 -10.83 9.97 -20.85
C GLY A 249 -10.61 10.05 -19.33
N HIS A 250 -11.50 10.74 -18.61
CA HIS A 250 -11.45 10.87 -17.16
C HIS A 250 -12.00 9.61 -16.49
N LYS A 251 -11.32 9.16 -15.44
CA LYS A 251 -11.73 7.96 -14.69
C LYS A 251 -12.46 8.36 -13.44
N LEU A 252 -13.69 7.89 -13.28
CA LEU A 252 -14.47 8.07 -12.05
C LEU A 252 -14.44 6.79 -11.23
N GLY A 253 -14.44 6.94 -9.92
CA GLY A 253 -14.39 5.83 -8.97
C GLY A 253 -15.33 6.05 -7.80
N LEU A 254 -15.94 4.96 -7.35
CA LEU A 254 -16.82 4.92 -6.18
C LEU A 254 -16.38 3.78 -5.28
N GLY A 255 -16.26 4.03 -3.98
CA GLY A 255 -15.91 3.04 -2.98
C GLY A 255 -16.93 3.06 -1.84
N LEU A 256 -17.41 1.90 -1.44
CA LEU A 256 -18.19 1.70 -0.23
C LEU A 256 -17.45 0.70 0.66
N GLU A 257 -17.14 1.12 1.88
CA GLU A 257 -16.53 0.28 2.90
C GLU A 257 -17.51 0.13 4.06
N PHE A 258 -17.79 -1.13 4.41
CA PHE A 258 -18.55 -1.51 5.59
C PHE A 258 -17.61 -2.18 6.58
N GLN A 259 -17.68 -1.76 7.83
CA GLN A 259 -16.93 -2.34 8.94
C GLN A 259 -17.92 -2.78 10.01
N ALA A 260 -17.92 -4.09 10.28
CA ALA A 260 -18.66 -4.76 11.34
C ALA A 260 -17.75 -5.02 12.55
#